data_AF-A0ABD2A912-F1
#
_entry.id   AF-A0ABD2A912-F1
#
_cell.length_a   1.000
_cell.length_b   1.000
_cell.length_c   1.000
_cell.angle_alpha   90.00
_cell.angle_beta   90.00
_cell.angle_gamma   90.00
#
_symmetry.space_group_name_H-M   'P 1'
#
loop_
_entity.id
_entity.type
_entity.pdbx_description
1 polymer ?
#
loop_
_entity_poly.entity_id
_entity_poly.type
_entity_poly.pdbx_seq_one_letter_code
_entity_poly.pdbx_strand_id
1 'polypeptide(L)'
;MSAYVTILPYLFLGLLGVALGHDVKGSKFCEFYNETMCTESQQDCSGKEECGPHDPDKRNHCYVLWYIDSVTKKSIIKLKGCFLDSKECYDKPKCVEENADRQKKLFFCCCDGNMCNQNFTWDPQPTQPPPAVHEYEPVPNTEQQVITLVLSISIPILILALTLPILYWCYRRKKLGYFNEVPTLEPLPLPQPSPNLGLRPIQLLEIKARGRFGAVWKAQLKNDIVAVKVFPIQDKQSWQTEQEIFRLAHMDHEDILRFIGVEKRGDNLQAEFWLITAYHEKGSLCDYLKANVVTWPEMCRIAESMARGLMHLHEEIPANKVDGYKPAVAHRDFKSKNVLLKADMNACIADFGLALIFHPGKPCGDTHGQVGTRRYMAPEVLEGAINFTRDSFLRIDMYACGLVLWELASRCTVQDGPIGEYRLPFEDEVGLHPTLEDMQESVVHKKERPLILETWRKHPGLLSICDTMEECWDHDAEARLSASCVMERVATLSRTLVLNSSTLIRVDNTNESISTKESSM
;
A
#
# COMPACT_ATOMS: atom_id res chain seq x y z
N MET A 1 -70.61 -36.79 -29.84
CA MET A 1 -70.83 -37.65 -28.66
C MET A 1 -69.70 -37.36 -27.69
N SER A 2 -69.81 -36.38 -26.79
CA SER A 2 -70.69 -36.32 -25.61
C SER A 2 -70.49 -37.49 -24.66
N ALA A 3 -69.76 -37.24 -23.57
CA ALA A 3 -70.15 -37.60 -22.20
C ALA A 3 -69.19 -36.97 -21.19
N TYR A 4 -69.57 -35.79 -20.69
CA TYR A 4 -69.18 -35.27 -19.39
C TYR A 4 -69.99 -36.01 -18.31
N VAL A 5 -69.35 -36.51 -17.25
CA VAL A 5 -69.89 -36.65 -15.88
C VAL A 5 -68.67 -36.67 -14.93
N THR A 6 -68.18 -35.50 -14.48
CA THR A 6 -68.38 -34.91 -13.14
C THR A 6 -67.94 -35.79 -11.96
N ILE A 7 -66.73 -35.55 -11.42
CA ILE A 7 -66.48 -35.31 -9.98
C ILE A 7 -65.29 -34.33 -9.84
N LEU A 8 -65.57 -33.11 -9.37
CA LEU A 8 -64.69 -32.16 -8.67
C LEU A 8 -65.47 -31.76 -7.40
N PRO A 9 -64.93 -31.04 -6.40
CA PRO A 9 -63.54 -30.80 -6.00
C PRO A 9 -63.35 -30.92 -4.46
N TYR A 10 -62.12 -31.04 -3.98
CA TYR A 10 -61.73 -30.36 -2.74
C TYR A 10 -60.35 -29.74 -2.94
N LEU A 11 -60.21 -28.51 -2.45
CA LEU A 11 -59.02 -27.67 -2.35
C LEU A 11 -58.92 -26.55 -3.41
N PHE A 12 -59.73 -25.51 -3.21
CA PHE A 12 -59.21 -24.15 -3.36
C PHE A 12 -59.84 -23.20 -2.31
N LEU A 13 -58.93 -22.43 -1.70
CA LEU A 13 -59.09 -21.19 -0.91
C LEU A 13 -59.72 -21.26 0.48
N GLY A 14 -58.91 -20.92 1.49
CA GLY A 14 -59.42 -20.49 2.79
C GLY A 14 -58.40 -20.36 3.92
N LEU A 15 -57.57 -19.32 3.85
CA LEU A 15 -57.20 -18.46 4.99
C LEU A 15 -56.09 -18.91 5.97
N LEU A 16 -55.05 -18.05 5.94
CA LEU A 16 -54.17 -17.59 7.01
C LEU A 16 -53.11 -18.52 7.61
N GLY A 17 -51.87 -18.17 7.26
CA GLY A 17 -50.77 -18.00 8.23
C GLY A 17 -50.14 -19.28 8.75
N VAL A 18 -48.94 -19.61 8.30
CA VAL A 18 -47.72 -19.38 9.09
C VAL A 18 -46.54 -19.28 8.12
N ALA A 19 -46.00 -18.08 7.98
CA ALA A 19 -44.61 -17.90 7.59
C ALA A 19 -43.75 -18.39 8.78
N LEU A 20 -43.20 -19.61 8.70
CA LEU A 20 -42.06 -19.96 9.55
C LEU A 20 -40.80 -19.54 8.80
N GLY A 21 -40.47 -18.25 8.95
CA GLY A 21 -39.12 -17.80 8.70
C GLY A 21 -38.17 -18.58 9.62
N HIS A 22 -37.15 -19.22 9.04
CA HIS A 22 -35.99 -19.61 9.82
C HIS A 22 -35.31 -18.31 10.27
N ASP A 23 -35.59 -17.94 11.51
CA ASP A 23 -35.05 -16.80 12.23
C ASP A 23 -33.51 -16.94 12.27
N VAL A 24 -32.79 -16.09 11.53
CA VAL A 24 -31.33 -15.99 11.59
C VAL A 24 -30.99 -15.31 12.92
N LYS A 25 -30.91 -16.10 14.00
CA LYS A 25 -30.68 -15.61 15.36
C LYS A 25 -29.22 -15.83 15.78
N GLY A 26 -28.37 -14.84 15.50
CA GLY A 26 -27.13 -14.66 16.28
C GLY A 26 -27.43 -14.09 17.69
N SER A 27 -26.40 -13.93 18.52
CA SER A 27 -26.53 -13.37 19.87
C SER A 27 -27.05 -11.93 19.84
N LYS A 28 -28.23 -11.69 20.42
CA LYS A 28 -28.79 -10.34 20.63
C LYS A 28 -28.26 -9.69 21.90
N PHE A 29 -27.94 -10.51 22.91
CA PHE A 29 -27.42 -10.04 24.17
C PHE A 29 -26.24 -10.88 24.62
N CYS A 30 -25.23 -10.23 25.17
CA CYS A 30 -24.08 -10.87 25.79
C CYS A 30 -23.82 -10.27 27.18
N GLU A 31 -23.18 -11.04 28.05
CA GLU A 31 -22.64 -10.48 29.28
C GLU A 31 -21.46 -9.57 28.93
N PHE A 32 -21.43 -8.38 29.52
CA PHE A 32 -20.39 -7.38 29.33
C PHE A 32 -19.54 -7.28 30.58
N TYR A 33 -18.24 -7.21 30.38
CA TYR A 33 -17.29 -6.93 31.44
C TYR A 33 -16.08 -6.22 30.86
N ASN A 34 -15.62 -5.15 31.50
CA ASN A 34 -14.39 -4.47 31.11
C ASN A 34 -13.57 -4.03 32.32
N GLU A 35 -12.41 -4.67 32.52
CA GLU A 35 -11.50 -4.39 33.64
C GLU A 35 -11.06 -2.92 33.69
N THR A 36 -10.81 -2.28 32.54
CA THR A 36 -10.31 -0.88 32.52
C THR A 36 -11.38 0.13 32.95
N MET A 37 -12.65 -0.27 33.04
CA MET A 37 -13.76 0.59 33.44
C MET A 37 -14.17 0.41 34.92
N CYS A 38 -13.55 -0.53 35.66
CA CYS A 38 -13.82 -0.72 37.09
C CYS A 38 -13.05 0.29 37.95
N THR A 39 -13.71 1.36 38.45
CA THR A 39 -13.24 2.14 39.60
C THR A 39 -13.88 1.64 40.90
N GLU A 40 -13.41 2.10 42.08
CA GLU A 40 -13.72 1.55 43.41
C GLU A 40 -15.22 1.38 43.77
N SER A 41 -16.15 1.93 43.00
CA SER A 41 -17.60 1.81 43.19
C SER A 41 -18.31 0.68 42.42
N GLN A 42 -17.60 -0.20 41.69
CA GLN A 42 -18.08 -1.47 41.09
C GLN A 42 -19.35 -1.45 40.19
N GLN A 43 -20.00 -0.30 39.94
CA GLN A 43 -21.38 -0.28 39.42
C GLN A 43 -21.52 -0.31 37.90
N ASP A 44 -20.47 -0.03 37.12
CA ASP A 44 -20.56 0.10 35.64
C ASP A 44 -19.63 -0.83 34.83
N CYS A 45 -18.83 -1.68 35.48
CA CYS A 45 -17.85 -2.50 34.76
C CYS A 45 -18.27 -3.94 34.46
N SER A 46 -19.47 -4.33 34.90
CA SER A 46 -20.11 -5.60 34.58
C SER A 46 -21.59 -5.38 34.29
N GLY A 47 -22.13 -5.99 33.25
CA GLY A 47 -23.53 -5.79 32.90
C GLY A 47 -23.97 -6.66 31.74
N LYS A 48 -25.06 -6.24 31.09
CA LYS A 48 -25.60 -6.89 29.90
C LYS A 48 -25.50 -5.90 28.75
N GLU A 49 -24.81 -6.30 27.69
CA GLU A 49 -24.69 -5.53 26.45
C GLU A 49 -25.68 -6.08 25.41
N GLU A 50 -26.33 -5.16 24.69
CA GLU A 50 -27.13 -5.47 23.50
C GLU A 50 -26.23 -5.31 22.27
N CYS A 51 -26.11 -6.38 21.49
CA CYS A 51 -25.20 -6.39 20.35
C CYS A 51 -25.77 -5.53 19.20
N GLY A 52 -24.98 -4.57 18.70
CA GLY A 52 -25.35 -3.59 17.66
C GLY A 52 -25.79 -4.16 16.30
N PRO A 53 -26.21 -3.29 15.36
CA PRO A 53 -27.27 -3.56 14.39
C PRO A 53 -26.97 -4.69 13.41
N HIS A 54 -27.98 -5.53 13.25
CA HIS A 54 -28.05 -6.70 12.37
C HIS A 54 -27.89 -6.31 10.89
N ASP A 55 -26.69 -6.50 10.32
CA ASP A 55 -26.56 -6.75 8.88
C ASP A 55 -27.23 -8.12 8.61
N PRO A 56 -28.23 -8.22 7.73
CA PRO A 56 -29.04 -9.44 7.56
C PRO A 56 -28.22 -10.69 7.18
N ASP A 57 -27.01 -10.49 6.65
CA ASP A 57 -26.11 -11.57 6.24
C ASP A 57 -25.07 -11.96 7.32
N LYS A 58 -25.07 -11.31 8.49
CA LYS A 58 -24.05 -11.49 9.54
C LYS A 58 -24.64 -11.85 10.91
N ARG A 59 -23.92 -12.69 11.67
CA ARG A 59 -24.32 -13.13 13.01
C ARG A 59 -23.47 -12.47 14.09
N ASN A 60 -24.12 -12.01 15.15
CA ASN A 60 -23.44 -11.55 16.36
C ASN A 60 -23.07 -12.75 17.24
N HIS A 61 -21.92 -12.67 17.91
CA HIS A 61 -21.42 -13.68 18.83
C HIS A 61 -20.99 -13.04 20.15
N CYS A 62 -21.03 -13.82 21.23
CA CYS A 62 -20.49 -13.41 22.52
C CYS A 62 -19.07 -13.95 22.70
N TYR A 63 -18.24 -13.26 23.46
CA TYR A 63 -16.89 -13.74 23.81
C TYR A 63 -16.55 -13.54 25.30
N VAL A 64 -15.50 -14.25 25.74
CA VAL A 64 -14.83 -14.06 27.04
C VAL A 64 -13.32 -14.11 26.84
N LEU A 65 -12.61 -13.20 27.51
CA LEU A 65 -11.15 -13.16 27.59
C LEU A 65 -10.73 -13.19 29.06
N TRP A 66 -9.89 -14.15 29.47
CA TRP A 66 -9.48 -14.31 30.87
C TRP A 66 -8.06 -14.89 31.00
N TYR A 67 -7.47 -14.79 32.19
CA TYR A 67 -6.26 -15.53 32.56
C TYR A 67 -6.47 -16.30 33.85
N ILE A 68 -5.60 -17.26 34.14
CA ILE A 68 -5.61 -17.99 35.40
C ILE A 68 -4.46 -17.46 36.26
N ASP A 69 -4.79 -16.92 37.43
CA ASP A 69 -3.79 -16.42 38.36
C ASP A 69 -2.90 -17.57 38.86
N SER A 70 -1.57 -17.39 38.77
CA SER A 70 -0.62 -18.45 39.07
C SER A 70 -0.62 -18.88 40.53
N VAL A 71 -0.98 -17.98 41.45
CA VAL A 71 -0.93 -18.13 42.90
C VAL A 71 -2.24 -18.67 43.44
N THR A 72 -3.36 -18.04 43.06
CA THR A 72 -4.70 -18.36 43.58
C THR A 72 -5.43 -19.41 42.75
N LYS A 73 -4.93 -19.73 41.55
CA LYS A 73 -5.56 -20.63 40.56
C LYS A 73 -6.98 -20.25 40.17
N LYS A 74 -7.39 -19.00 40.43
CA LYS A 74 -8.69 -18.48 40.02
C LYS A 74 -8.63 -17.88 38.62
N SER A 75 -9.71 -18.03 37.87
CA SER A 75 -9.90 -17.36 36.58
C SER A 75 -10.22 -15.88 36.81
N ILE A 76 -9.39 -14.99 36.28
CA ILE A 76 -9.58 -13.55 36.31
C ILE A 76 -9.99 -13.09 34.91
N ILE A 77 -11.21 -12.58 34.79
CA ILE A 77 -11.79 -12.10 33.54
C ILE A 77 -11.19 -10.73 33.21
N LYS A 78 -10.81 -10.52 31.95
CA LYS A 78 -10.37 -9.22 31.43
C LYS A 78 -11.48 -8.51 30.66
N LEU A 79 -12.14 -9.24 29.76
CA LEU A 79 -13.17 -8.71 28.88
C LEU A 79 -14.29 -9.73 28.63
N LYS A 80 -15.52 -9.23 28.52
CA LYS A 80 -16.67 -9.92 27.92
C LYS A 80 -17.46 -8.92 27.08
N GLY A 81 -18.04 -9.37 25.97
CA GLY A 81 -18.89 -8.52 25.14
C GLY A 81 -19.37 -9.20 23.87
N CYS A 82 -19.90 -8.38 22.96
CA CYS A 82 -20.36 -8.77 21.63
C CYS A 82 -19.30 -8.50 20.55
N PHE A 83 -19.31 -9.30 19.49
CA PHE A 83 -18.59 -8.99 18.24
C PHE A 83 -19.33 -9.55 17.02
N LEU A 84 -19.07 -8.96 15.85
CA LEU A 84 -19.78 -9.28 14.61
C LEU A 84 -19.00 -10.30 13.75
N ASP A 85 -19.71 -11.36 13.36
CA ASP A 85 -19.39 -12.28 12.26
C ASP A 85 -18.04 -13.00 12.32
N SER A 86 -17.97 -14.07 13.14
CA SER A 86 -16.84 -15.00 13.14
C SER A 86 -17.28 -16.43 12.93
N LYS A 87 -16.89 -17.00 11.80
CA LYS A 87 -17.24 -18.37 11.37
C LYS A 87 -16.84 -19.45 12.38
N GLU A 88 -15.78 -19.22 13.15
CA GLU A 88 -15.30 -20.15 14.18
C GLU A 88 -16.24 -20.26 15.38
N CYS A 89 -17.19 -19.33 15.51
CA CYS A 89 -18.12 -19.23 16.63
C CYS A 89 -19.52 -19.72 16.26
N TYR A 90 -19.76 -20.04 14.99
CA TYR A 90 -21.07 -20.44 14.50
C TYR A 90 -21.54 -21.73 15.17
N ASP A 91 -22.80 -21.72 15.59
CA ASP A 91 -23.48 -22.88 16.18
C ASP A 91 -22.79 -23.44 17.45
N LYS A 92 -21.94 -22.64 18.13
CA LYS A 92 -21.31 -22.99 19.41
C LYS A 92 -22.15 -22.49 20.58
N PRO A 93 -22.94 -23.34 21.28
CA PRO A 93 -23.84 -22.87 22.34
C PRO A 93 -23.13 -22.51 23.65
N LYS A 94 -21.85 -22.85 23.81
CA LYS A 94 -21.06 -22.66 25.04
C LYS A 94 -19.70 -22.06 24.72
N CYS A 95 -19.22 -21.20 25.60
CA CYS A 95 -17.89 -20.58 25.50
C CYS A 95 -16.84 -21.52 26.12
N VAL A 96 -16.16 -22.32 25.30
CA VAL A 96 -15.14 -23.28 25.74
C VAL A 96 -13.83 -23.02 24.99
N GLU A 97 -12.72 -22.96 25.72
CA GLU A 97 -11.36 -22.93 25.17
C GLU A 97 -10.77 -24.34 25.20
N GLU A 98 -10.39 -24.85 24.04
CA GLU A 98 -9.96 -26.25 23.84
C GLU A 98 -8.44 -26.37 23.63
N ASN A 99 -7.73 -25.25 23.51
CA ASN A 99 -6.29 -25.26 23.25
C ASN A 99 -5.49 -25.79 24.46
N ALA A 100 -4.62 -26.76 24.18
CA ALA A 100 -3.79 -27.45 25.17
C ALA A 100 -2.44 -26.76 25.46
N ASP A 101 -2.11 -25.68 24.75
CA ASP A 101 -0.82 -24.99 24.92
C ASP A 101 -0.75 -24.23 26.26
N ARG A 102 0.03 -24.79 27.19
CA ARG A 102 0.26 -24.24 28.53
C ARG A 102 1.09 -22.95 28.56
N GLN A 103 1.64 -22.49 27.44
CA GLN A 103 2.43 -21.26 27.38
C GLN A 103 1.58 -19.98 27.21
N LYS A 104 0.29 -20.10 26.86
CA LYS A 104 -0.59 -18.92 26.76
C LYS A 104 -0.93 -18.36 28.14
N LYS A 105 -0.57 -17.09 28.36
CA LYS A 105 -0.94 -16.33 29.57
C LYS A 105 -2.39 -15.83 29.55
N LEU A 106 -3.10 -15.96 28.43
CA LEU A 106 -4.45 -15.41 28.22
C LEU A 106 -5.28 -16.38 27.36
N PHE A 107 -6.51 -16.65 27.77
CA PHE A 107 -7.46 -17.59 27.15
C PHE A 107 -8.63 -16.82 26.52
N PHE A 108 -9.16 -17.35 25.40
CA PHE A 108 -10.26 -16.74 24.66
C PHE A 108 -11.27 -17.80 24.23
N CYS A 109 -12.56 -17.50 24.36
CA CYS A 109 -13.61 -18.31 23.77
C CYS A 109 -14.71 -17.44 23.18
N CYS A 110 -15.46 -18.01 22.23
CA CYS A 110 -16.64 -17.39 21.64
C CYS A 110 -17.79 -18.39 21.51
N CYS A 111 -19.02 -17.87 21.45
CA CYS A 111 -20.23 -18.67 21.38
C CYS A 111 -21.37 -17.93 20.64
N ASP A 112 -22.32 -18.71 20.14
CA ASP A 112 -23.52 -18.30 19.41
C ASP A 112 -24.76 -18.62 20.25
N GLY A 113 -25.46 -17.58 20.70
CA GLY A 113 -26.61 -17.65 21.59
C GLY A 113 -26.66 -16.51 22.60
N ASN A 114 -27.87 -16.10 22.97
CA ASN A 114 -28.06 -15.03 23.96
C ASN A 114 -27.45 -15.42 25.32
N MET A 115 -26.61 -14.55 25.87
CA MET A 115 -25.93 -14.72 27.16
C MET A 115 -25.07 -16.00 27.25
N CYS A 116 -24.64 -16.56 26.11
CA CYS A 116 -23.86 -17.81 26.09
C CYS A 116 -22.47 -17.68 26.74
N ASN A 117 -22.00 -16.45 26.96
CA ASN A 117 -20.72 -16.13 27.58
C ASN A 117 -20.79 -15.93 29.12
N GLN A 118 -21.94 -16.21 29.74
CA GLN A 118 -22.08 -16.18 31.20
C GLN A 118 -21.15 -17.19 31.87
N ASN A 119 -21.19 -18.43 31.37
CA ASN A 119 -20.30 -19.50 31.81
C ASN A 119 -19.25 -19.76 30.74
N PHE A 120 -18.01 -19.84 31.17
CA PHE A 120 -16.88 -20.18 30.31
C PHE A 120 -16.02 -21.24 30.99
N THR A 121 -15.45 -22.13 30.20
CA THR A 121 -14.62 -23.23 30.70
C THR A 121 -13.38 -23.42 29.84
N TRP A 122 -12.31 -23.90 30.46
CA TRP A 122 -11.14 -24.40 29.77
C TRP A 122 -11.15 -25.93 29.88
N ASP A 123 -11.30 -26.62 28.73
CA ASP A 123 -11.31 -28.07 28.64
C ASP A 123 -10.28 -28.52 27.58
N PRO A 124 -9.00 -28.67 27.96
CA PRO A 124 -7.96 -29.04 27.02
C PRO A 124 -8.17 -30.49 26.56
N GLN A 125 -8.52 -30.69 25.29
CA GLN A 125 -8.67 -32.03 24.74
C GLN A 125 -7.32 -32.77 24.79
N PRO A 126 -7.23 -33.97 25.41
CA PRO A 126 -6.00 -34.74 25.41
C PRO A 126 -5.68 -35.25 24.01
N THR A 127 -4.50 -34.91 23.49
CA THR A 127 -3.98 -35.40 22.21
C THR A 127 -3.89 -36.92 22.23
N GLN A 128 -4.75 -37.61 21.46
CA GLN A 128 -4.61 -39.03 21.22
C GLN A 128 -3.55 -39.28 20.13
N PRO A 129 -2.62 -40.25 20.32
CA PRO A 129 -1.74 -40.70 19.24
C PRO A 129 -2.53 -41.51 18.19
N PRO A 130 -2.06 -41.59 16.94
CA PRO A 130 -2.78 -42.27 15.87
C PRO A 130 -2.91 -43.78 16.17
N PRO A 131 -4.08 -44.41 15.93
CA PRO A 131 -4.24 -45.82 16.24
C PRO A 131 -3.52 -46.72 15.24
N ALA A 132 -2.90 -47.77 15.77
CA ALA A 132 -2.28 -48.85 15.02
C ALA A 132 -3.32 -49.70 14.28
N VAL A 133 -2.99 -50.08 13.05
CA VAL A 133 -3.79 -50.99 12.21
C VAL A 133 -3.76 -52.39 12.82
N HIS A 134 -4.92 -52.90 13.22
CA HIS A 134 -5.14 -54.33 13.36
C HIS A 134 -6.28 -54.75 12.42
N GLU A 135 -5.94 -55.67 11.52
CA GLU A 135 -6.83 -56.38 10.62
C GLU A 135 -7.96 -57.09 11.39
N TYR A 136 -9.18 -56.87 10.93
CA TYR A 136 -10.26 -57.86 11.01
C TYR A 136 -10.99 -57.85 9.67
N GLU A 137 -10.92 -58.97 8.96
CA GLU A 137 -11.76 -59.23 7.79
C GLU A 137 -13.22 -59.45 8.21
N PRO A 138 -14.19 -58.87 7.50
CA PRO A 138 -15.53 -59.43 7.40
C PRO A 138 -15.85 -59.81 5.94
N VAL A 139 -16.48 -60.98 5.82
CA VAL A 139 -16.95 -61.63 4.60
C VAL A 139 -17.78 -60.68 3.70
N PRO A 140 -17.50 -60.59 2.39
CA PRO A 140 -18.16 -59.62 1.52
C PRO A 140 -19.53 -60.10 1.01
N ASN A 141 -20.58 -59.31 1.26
CA ASN A 141 -21.80 -59.35 0.44
C ASN A 141 -21.59 -58.44 -0.79
N THR A 142 -21.09 -59.05 -1.86
CA THR A 142 -20.53 -58.37 -3.05
C THR A 142 -21.54 -57.54 -3.84
N GLU A 143 -22.84 -57.86 -3.78
CA GLU A 143 -23.85 -57.14 -4.57
C GLU A 143 -24.23 -55.76 -4.00
N GLN A 144 -24.31 -55.63 -2.67
CA GLN A 144 -24.68 -54.37 -2.01
C GLN A 144 -23.55 -53.33 -2.04
N GLN A 145 -22.30 -53.79 -2.04
CA GLN A 145 -21.12 -52.91 -2.11
C GLN A 145 -20.98 -52.26 -3.49
N VAL A 146 -21.24 -52.98 -4.58
CA VAL A 146 -21.15 -52.43 -5.94
C VAL A 146 -22.23 -51.36 -6.17
N ILE A 147 -23.46 -51.61 -5.75
CA ILE A 147 -24.56 -50.63 -5.89
C ILE A 147 -24.26 -49.36 -5.10
N THR A 148 -23.73 -49.49 -3.88
CA THR A 148 -23.39 -48.35 -3.03
C THR A 148 -22.24 -47.52 -3.61
N LEU A 149 -21.21 -48.17 -4.16
CA LEU A 149 -20.10 -47.50 -4.84
C LEU A 149 -20.55 -46.76 -6.10
N VAL A 150 -21.37 -47.40 -6.95
CA VAL A 150 -21.89 -46.75 -8.16
C VAL A 150 -22.73 -45.52 -7.82
N LEU A 151 -23.63 -45.61 -6.85
CA LEU A 151 -24.46 -44.47 -6.42
C LEU A 151 -23.62 -43.36 -5.79
N SER A 152 -22.60 -43.70 -5.00
CA SER A 152 -21.72 -42.72 -4.33
C SER A 152 -20.88 -41.89 -5.32
N ILE A 153 -20.59 -42.42 -6.51
CA ILE A 153 -19.79 -41.74 -7.55
C ILE A 153 -20.69 -41.06 -8.59
N SER A 154 -21.81 -41.68 -8.98
CA SER A 154 -22.69 -41.12 -10.02
C SER A 154 -23.43 -39.87 -9.57
N ILE A 155 -23.85 -39.81 -8.30
CA ILE A 155 -24.60 -38.69 -7.74
C ILE A 155 -23.77 -37.38 -7.72
N PRO A 156 -22.54 -37.32 -7.18
CA PRO A 156 -21.76 -36.10 -7.19
C PRO A 156 -21.36 -35.65 -8.59
N ILE A 157 -21.09 -36.58 -9.52
CA ILE A 157 -20.80 -36.25 -10.92
C ILE A 157 -22.02 -35.59 -11.58
N LEU A 158 -23.23 -36.10 -11.33
CA LEU A 158 -24.45 -35.51 -11.86
C LEU A 158 -24.71 -34.11 -11.26
N ILE A 159 -24.45 -33.93 -9.96
CA ILE A 159 -24.55 -32.63 -9.29
C ILE A 159 -23.55 -31.66 -9.88
N LEU A 160 -22.30 -32.07 -10.14
CA LEU A 160 -21.29 -31.21 -10.76
C LEU A 160 -21.66 -30.84 -12.20
N ALA A 161 -22.16 -31.80 -12.98
CA ALA A 161 -22.60 -31.57 -14.36
C ALA A 161 -23.80 -30.63 -14.46
N LEU A 162 -24.66 -30.56 -13.43
CA LEU A 162 -25.81 -29.65 -13.39
C LEU A 162 -25.45 -28.28 -12.78
N THR A 163 -24.57 -28.24 -11.79
CA THR A 163 -24.19 -26.99 -11.10
C THR A 163 -23.24 -26.13 -11.90
N LEU A 164 -22.28 -26.72 -12.64
CA LEU A 164 -21.32 -25.94 -13.43
C LEU A 164 -22.00 -25.11 -14.55
N PRO A 165 -22.96 -25.65 -15.34
CA PRO A 165 -23.70 -24.85 -16.32
C PRO A 165 -24.58 -23.78 -15.68
N ILE A 166 -25.19 -24.07 -14.53
CA ILE A 166 -26.04 -23.11 -13.80
C ILE A 166 -25.18 -21.98 -13.24
N LEU A 167 -24.03 -22.28 -12.64
CA LEU A 167 -23.06 -21.28 -12.18
C LEU A 167 -22.51 -20.47 -13.34
N TYR A 168 -22.20 -21.11 -14.47
CA TYR A 168 -21.78 -20.42 -15.68
C TYR A 168 -22.89 -19.50 -16.24
N TRP A 169 -24.14 -19.96 -16.26
CA TRP A 169 -25.29 -19.16 -16.70
C TRP A 169 -25.59 -18.01 -15.74
N CYS A 170 -25.53 -18.23 -14.43
CA CYS A 170 -25.64 -17.21 -13.39
C CYS A 170 -24.50 -16.18 -13.47
N TYR A 171 -23.27 -16.64 -13.74
CA TYR A 171 -22.11 -15.77 -13.99
C TYR A 171 -22.33 -14.94 -15.25
N ARG A 172 -22.81 -15.53 -16.36
CA ARG A 172 -23.14 -14.77 -17.58
C ARG A 172 -24.29 -13.79 -17.35
N ARG A 173 -25.31 -14.14 -16.56
CA ARG A 173 -26.41 -13.23 -16.19
C ARG A 173 -25.97 -12.09 -15.26
N LYS A 174 -25.13 -12.36 -14.25
CA LYS A 174 -24.57 -11.32 -13.38
C LYS A 174 -23.61 -10.39 -14.13
N LYS A 175 -22.83 -10.91 -15.09
CA LYS A 175 -21.96 -10.10 -15.96
C LYS A 175 -22.75 -9.23 -16.95
N LEU A 176 -23.96 -9.63 -17.34
CA LEU A 176 -24.88 -8.79 -18.12
C LEU A 176 -25.65 -7.78 -17.26
N GLY A 177 -25.95 -8.13 -15.99
CA GLY A 177 -26.69 -7.29 -15.05
C GLY A 177 -25.89 -6.16 -14.40
N TYR A 178 -24.55 -6.23 -14.41
CA TYR A 178 -23.69 -5.13 -13.96
C TYR A 178 -23.52 -4.02 -15.01
N PHE A 179 -24.21 -4.12 -16.16
CA PHE A 179 -24.18 -3.11 -17.22
C PHE A 179 -25.39 -2.17 -17.23
N ASN A 180 -26.25 -2.17 -16.21
CA ASN A 180 -27.33 -1.18 -16.13
C ASN A 180 -27.30 -0.41 -14.81
N GLU A 181 -27.27 0.92 -14.98
CA GLU A 181 -27.55 2.00 -14.03
C GLU A 181 -26.40 2.46 -13.12
N VAL A 182 -25.61 3.41 -13.63
CA VAL A 182 -24.97 4.47 -12.84
C VAL A 182 -25.78 5.76 -13.05
N PRO A 183 -26.11 6.54 -12.01
CA PRO A 183 -26.80 7.81 -12.15
C PRO A 183 -26.03 8.78 -13.05
N THR A 184 -26.69 9.27 -14.09
CA THR A 184 -26.19 10.34 -14.97
C THR A 184 -26.19 11.66 -14.20
N LEU A 185 -25.07 11.99 -13.57
CA LEU A 185 -24.65 13.38 -13.43
C LEU A 185 -23.93 13.73 -14.74
N GLU A 186 -24.53 14.62 -15.53
CA GLU A 186 -23.99 15.11 -16.79
C GLU A 186 -22.53 15.56 -16.61
N PRO A 187 -21.55 14.88 -17.24
CA PRO A 187 -20.24 15.46 -17.41
C PRO A 187 -20.37 16.60 -18.41
N LEU A 188 -19.87 17.77 -18.04
CA LEU A 188 -19.58 18.87 -18.96
C LEU A 188 -18.97 18.31 -20.26
N PRO A 189 -19.36 18.84 -21.44
CA PRO A 189 -18.90 18.30 -22.71
C PRO A 189 -17.38 18.29 -22.77
N LEU A 190 -16.84 17.09 -22.94
CA LEU A 190 -15.44 16.84 -23.23
C LEU A 190 -14.97 17.81 -24.33
N PRO A 191 -13.83 18.51 -24.16
CA PRO A 191 -13.14 19.07 -25.30
C PRO A 191 -12.88 17.92 -26.27
N GLN A 192 -13.30 18.09 -27.52
CA GLN A 192 -13.06 17.13 -28.58
C GLN A 192 -11.58 16.74 -28.58
N PRO A 193 -11.22 15.45 -28.72
CA PRO A 193 -9.84 15.06 -28.89
C PRO A 193 -9.28 15.86 -30.06
N SER A 194 -8.17 16.56 -29.84
CA SER A 194 -7.49 17.27 -30.92
C SER A 194 -7.30 16.29 -32.09
N PRO A 195 -7.77 16.60 -33.31
CA PRO A 195 -7.98 15.62 -34.38
C PRO A 195 -6.68 15.06 -35.02
N ASN A 196 -5.53 15.13 -34.33
CA ASN A 196 -4.22 14.82 -34.90
C ASN A 196 -3.32 13.90 -34.06
N LEU A 197 -3.89 13.04 -33.20
CA LEU A 197 -3.13 11.91 -32.63
C LEU A 197 -3.41 10.55 -33.32
N GLY A 198 -4.52 10.42 -34.04
CA GLY A 198 -4.93 9.16 -34.69
C GLY A 198 -4.16 8.76 -35.96
N LEU A 199 -3.11 9.50 -36.36
CA LEU A 199 -2.38 9.28 -37.62
C LEU A 199 -0.88 9.03 -37.48
N ARG A 200 -0.36 8.79 -36.27
CA ARG A 200 1.05 8.41 -36.09
C ARG A 200 1.18 7.37 -34.96
N PRO A 201 1.32 6.07 -35.29
CA PRO A 201 1.33 5.03 -34.27
C PRO A 201 2.56 5.17 -33.38
N ILE A 202 2.36 5.18 -32.06
CA ILE A 202 3.46 5.00 -31.10
C ILE A 202 4.00 3.60 -31.27
N GLN A 203 5.27 3.48 -31.61
CA GLN A 203 5.94 2.19 -31.78
C GLN A 203 6.71 1.83 -30.51
N LEU A 204 6.29 0.77 -29.84
CA LEU A 204 7.05 0.21 -28.70
C LEU A 204 8.36 -0.40 -29.22
N LEU A 205 9.48 -0.06 -28.59
CA LEU A 205 10.80 -0.53 -29.00
C LEU A 205 11.30 -1.63 -28.06
N GLU A 206 11.51 -1.30 -26.79
CA GLU A 206 12.08 -2.20 -25.79
C GLU A 206 11.45 -1.97 -24.41
N ILE A 207 11.28 -3.05 -23.63
CA ILE A 207 10.87 -2.95 -22.24
C ILE A 207 12.06 -2.48 -21.42
N LYS A 208 11.90 -1.38 -20.69
CA LYS A 208 12.93 -0.84 -19.79
C LYS A 208 12.72 -1.22 -18.34
N ALA A 209 11.46 -1.30 -17.91
CA ALA A 209 11.14 -1.67 -16.55
C ALA A 209 9.79 -2.38 -16.45
N ARG A 210 9.65 -3.20 -15.41
CA ARG A 210 8.35 -3.68 -14.92
C ARG A 210 8.13 -3.06 -13.54
N GLY A 211 7.19 -2.13 -13.48
CA GLY A 211 6.77 -1.48 -12.25
C GLY A 211 5.67 -2.26 -11.53
N ARG A 212 5.16 -1.68 -10.44
CA ARG A 212 4.07 -2.28 -9.65
C ARG A 212 2.77 -2.43 -10.44
N PHE A 213 2.48 -1.46 -11.32
CA PHE A 213 1.19 -1.32 -12.01
C PHE A 213 1.24 -1.61 -13.51
N GLY A 214 2.42 -1.95 -14.05
CA GLY A 214 2.57 -2.06 -15.50
C GLY A 214 4.01 -2.16 -15.98
N ALA A 215 4.17 -2.25 -17.29
CA ALA A 215 5.47 -2.27 -17.95
C ALA A 215 5.78 -0.92 -18.60
N VAL A 216 7.00 -0.44 -18.42
CA VAL A 216 7.50 0.80 -19.06
C VAL A 216 8.33 0.42 -20.28
N TRP A 217 7.93 0.95 -21.42
CA TRP A 217 8.57 0.75 -22.70
C TRP A 217 9.28 2.04 -23.14
N LYS A 218 10.48 1.89 -23.70
CA LYS A 218 11.01 2.90 -24.63
C LYS A 218 10.21 2.80 -25.91
N ALA A 219 9.72 3.92 -26.42
CA ALA A 219 8.90 3.97 -27.61
C ALA A 219 9.28 5.16 -28.51
N GLN A 220 8.93 5.04 -29.78
CA GLN A 220 9.07 6.11 -30.76
C GLN A 220 7.71 6.79 -30.97
N LEU A 221 7.63 8.09 -30.75
CA LEU A 221 6.49 8.93 -31.09
C LEU A 221 6.97 10.02 -32.05
N LYS A 222 6.60 9.91 -33.33
CA LYS A 222 7.15 10.77 -34.40
C LYS A 222 8.68 10.64 -34.46
N ASN A 223 9.41 11.74 -34.27
CA ASN A 223 10.87 11.78 -34.23
C ASN A 223 11.41 11.75 -32.79
N ASP A 224 10.53 11.75 -31.78
CA ASP A 224 10.91 11.83 -30.37
C ASP A 224 10.88 10.44 -29.72
N ILE A 225 11.87 10.18 -28.88
CA ILE A 225 11.88 9.03 -27.99
C ILE A 225 11.05 9.36 -26.75
N VAL A 226 10.11 8.48 -26.41
CA VAL A 226 9.19 8.63 -25.28
C VAL A 226 9.14 7.37 -24.43
N ALA A 227 8.64 7.50 -23.21
CA ALA A 227 8.38 6.36 -22.33
C ALA A 227 6.88 6.09 -22.32
N VAL A 228 6.49 4.82 -22.48
CA VAL A 228 5.10 4.38 -22.45
C VAL A 228 4.92 3.38 -21.34
N LYS A 229 4.22 3.77 -20.28
CA LYS A 229 3.79 2.87 -19.21
C LYS A 229 2.45 2.26 -19.60
N VAL A 230 2.46 0.95 -19.80
CA VAL A 230 1.29 0.16 -20.20
C VAL A 230 0.71 -0.54 -18.98
N PHE A 231 -0.52 -0.18 -18.64
CA PHE A 231 -1.28 -0.72 -17.51
C PHE A 231 -2.30 -1.75 -18.01
N PRO A 232 -2.36 -2.94 -17.40
CA PRO A 232 -3.45 -3.88 -17.60
C PRO A 232 -4.74 -3.34 -16.97
N ILE A 233 -5.90 -3.88 -17.37
CA ILE A 233 -7.21 -3.42 -16.90
C ILE A 233 -7.40 -3.48 -15.38
N GLN A 234 -6.75 -4.44 -14.71
CA GLN A 234 -6.78 -4.58 -13.25
C GLN A 234 -6.12 -3.38 -12.52
N ASP A 235 -5.17 -2.70 -13.17
CA ASP A 235 -4.43 -1.56 -12.64
C ASP A 235 -4.95 -0.21 -13.21
N LYS A 236 -6.16 -0.21 -13.78
CA LYS A 236 -6.82 0.98 -14.32
C LYS A 236 -6.89 2.12 -13.30
N GLN A 237 -7.13 1.80 -12.03
CA GLN A 237 -7.21 2.82 -10.98
C GLN A 237 -5.90 3.59 -10.82
N SER A 238 -4.76 2.90 -10.83
CA SER A 238 -3.43 3.54 -10.75
C SER A 238 -3.15 4.40 -11.99
N TRP A 239 -3.58 3.96 -13.18
CA TRP A 239 -3.50 4.80 -14.39
C TRP A 239 -4.35 6.06 -14.27
N GLN A 240 -5.57 5.98 -13.72
CA GLN A 240 -6.44 7.13 -13.50
C GLN A 240 -5.85 8.11 -12.47
N THR A 241 -5.33 7.60 -11.35
CA THR A 241 -4.65 8.42 -10.34
C THR A 241 -3.44 9.14 -10.93
N GLU A 242 -2.57 8.43 -11.64
CA GLU A 242 -1.37 9.03 -12.22
C GLU A 242 -1.73 10.07 -13.30
N GLN A 243 -2.75 9.80 -14.12
CA GLN A 243 -3.31 10.76 -15.07
C GLN A 243 -3.90 12.01 -14.41
N GLU A 244 -4.62 11.84 -13.29
CA GLU A 244 -5.21 12.95 -12.53
C GLU A 244 -4.12 13.87 -11.96
N ILE A 245 -3.10 13.28 -11.34
CA ILE A 245 -1.94 14.01 -10.80
C ILE A 245 -1.26 14.83 -11.90
N PHE A 246 -0.92 14.22 -13.05
CA PHE A 246 -0.27 14.95 -14.14
C PHE A 246 -1.12 16.08 -14.75
N ARG A 247 -2.44 16.07 -14.53
CA ARG A 247 -3.37 17.09 -15.04
C ARG A 247 -3.66 18.22 -14.06
N LEU A 248 -3.18 18.14 -12.83
CA LEU A 248 -3.31 19.25 -11.89
C LEU A 248 -2.62 20.50 -12.44
N ALA A 249 -3.14 21.67 -12.06
CA ALA A 249 -2.49 22.94 -12.39
C ALA A 249 -1.05 22.96 -11.85
N HIS A 250 -0.16 23.66 -12.56
CA HIS A 250 1.25 23.80 -12.20
C HIS A 250 2.06 22.49 -12.13
N MET A 251 1.58 21.35 -12.65
CA MET A 251 2.37 20.11 -12.63
C MET A 251 3.43 20.00 -13.73
N ASP A 252 3.41 20.90 -14.71
CA ASP A 252 4.53 21.07 -15.64
C ASP A 252 5.66 21.83 -14.94
N HIS A 253 6.64 21.09 -14.43
CA HIS A 253 7.76 21.61 -13.67
C HIS A 253 9.03 20.88 -14.10
N GLU A 254 10.17 21.57 -14.07
CA GLU A 254 11.44 21.03 -14.55
C GLU A 254 11.80 19.70 -13.87
N ASP A 255 11.66 19.60 -12.55
CA ASP A 255 12.02 18.38 -11.79
C ASP A 255 10.83 17.43 -11.54
N ILE A 256 9.76 17.55 -12.31
CA ILE A 256 8.67 16.57 -12.39
C ILE A 256 8.73 15.94 -13.78
N LEU A 257 8.55 14.62 -13.87
CA LEU A 257 8.61 13.92 -15.16
C LEU A 257 7.57 14.51 -16.13
N ARG A 258 8.04 15.01 -17.28
CA ARG A 258 7.18 15.65 -18.27
C ARG A 258 6.14 14.68 -18.84
N PHE A 259 4.88 14.97 -18.58
CA PHE A 259 3.73 14.28 -19.16
C PHE A 259 3.51 14.67 -20.61
N ILE A 260 3.19 13.70 -21.47
CA ILE A 260 2.90 13.93 -22.90
C ILE A 260 1.43 13.63 -23.19
N GLY A 261 0.90 12.53 -22.64
CA GLY A 261 -0.48 12.16 -22.87
C GLY A 261 -0.84 10.80 -22.34
N VAL A 262 -2.07 10.38 -22.62
CA VAL A 262 -2.58 9.05 -22.33
C VAL A 262 -3.31 8.50 -23.53
N GLU A 263 -3.42 7.18 -23.62
CA GLU A 263 -4.19 6.51 -24.67
C GLU A 263 -4.86 5.27 -24.09
N LYS A 264 -6.11 5.00 -24.46
CA LYS A 264 -6.75 3.71 -24.20
C LYS A 264 -6.77 2.92 -25.50
N ARG A 265 -6.22 1.71 -25.49
CA ARG A 265 -6.19 0.81 -26.65
C ARG A 265 -6.99 -0.44 -26.37
N GLY A 266 -7.69 -0.95 -27.39
CA GLY A 266 -8.51 -2.14 -27.28
C GLY A 266 -9.81 -1.93 -26.48
N ASP A 267 -10.64 -2.97 -26.50
CA ASP A 267 -11.95 -2.98 -25.87
C ASP A 267 -12.10 -4.12 -24.85
N ASN A 268 -13.03 -3.93 -23.90
CA ASN A 268 -13.40 -4.93 -22.90
C ASN A 268 -12.19 -5.47 -22.12
N LEU A 269 -12.01 -6.80 -22.10
CA LEU A 269 -10.97 -7.49 -21.32
C LEU A 269 -9.56 -7.37 -21.93
N GLN A 270 -9.43 -6.84 -23.14
CA GLN A 270 -8.14 -6.60 -23.81
C GLN A 270 -7.76 -5.11 -23.79
N ALA A 271 -8.45 -4.30 -22.98
CA ALA A 271 -8.15 -2.89 -22.87
C ALA A 271 -6.80 -2.69 -22.16
N GLU A 272 -5.91 -1.96 -22.83
CA GLU A 272 -4.66 -1.47 -22.30
C GLU A 272 -4.77 0.04 -22.08
N PHE A 273 -4.23 0.51 -20.96
CA PHE A 273 -4.19 1.92 -20.63
C PHE A 273 -2.75 2.39 -20.70
N TRP A 274 -2.47 3.33 -21.59
CA TRP A 274 -1.14 3.84 -21.86
C TRP A 274 -0.99 5.21 -21.22
N LEU A 275 0.13 5.44 -20.55
CA LEU A 275 0.57 6.73 -20.05
C LEU A 275 1.92 7.05 -20.69
N ILE A 276 2.00 8.22 -21.33
CA ILE A 276 3.12 8.60 -22.19
C ILE A 276 3.84 9.79 -21.56
N THR A 277 5.14 9.66 -21.33
CA THR A 277 5.99 10.68 -20.72
C THR A 277 7.28 10.89 -21.52
N ALA A 278 8.04 11.92 -21.16
CA ALA A 278 9.43 12.02 -21.60
C ALA A 278 10.21 10.76 -21.20
N TYR A 279 11.18 10.41 -22.03
CA TYR A 279 12.11 9.33 -21.76
C TYR A 279 13.51 9.89 -21.52
N HIS A 280 14.19 9.34 -20.52
CA HIS A 280 15.53 9.75 -20.12
C HIS A 280 16.49 8.56 -20.18
N GLU A 281 17.52 8.65 -21.03
CA GLU A 281 18.44 7.53 -21.32
C GLU A 281 19.24 7.06 -20.09
N LYS A 282 19.52 7.95 -19.12
CA LYS A 282 20.21 7.57 -17.88
C LYS A 282 19.33 6.74 -16.93
N GLY A 283 18.03 6.64 -17.21
CA GLY A 283 17.10 5.82 -16.43
C GLY A 283 16.87 6.36 -15.01
N SER A 284 16.60 5.43 -14.09
CA SER A 284 16.39 5.75 -12.69
C SER A 284 17.71 6.03 -11.96
N LEU A 285 17.66 6.83 -10.90
CA LEU A 285 18.80 7.09 -10.03
C LEU A 285 19.36 5.77 -9.46
N CYS A 286 18.48 4.84 -9.07
CA CYS A 286 18.87 3.49 -8.63
C CYS A 286 19.74 2.77 -9.66
N ASP A 287 19.30 2.71 -10.92
CA ASP A 287 20.03 2.00 -11.97
C ASP A 287 21.32 2.73 -12.35
N TYR A 288 21.30 4.07 -12.32
CA TYR A 288 22.48 4.88 -12.55
C TYR A 288 23.56 4.64 -11.48
N LEU A 289 23.20 4.65 -10.20
CA LEU A 289 24.13 4.50 -9.07
C LEU A 289 24.71 3.09 -8.95
N LYS A 290 24.00 2.06 -9.45
CA LYS A 290 24.55 0.71 -9.59
C LYS A 290 25.73 0.64 -10.55
N ALA A 291 25.63 1.36 -11.67
CA ALA A 291 26.65 1.31 -12.72
C ALA A 291 27.70 2.42 -12.61
N ASN A 292 27.43 3.48 -11.85
CA ASN A 292 28.26 4.68 -11.81
C ASN A 292 28.51 5.17 -10.38
N VAL A 293 29.55 5.98 -10.23
CA VAL A 293 29.75 6.87 -9.08
C VAL A 293 29.45 8.31 -9.53
N VAL A 294 29.20 9.21 -8.58
CA VAL A 294 28.94 10.62 -8.87
C VAL A 294 29.99 11.51 -8.23
N THR A 295 30.39 12.57 -8.93
CA THR A 295 31.21 13.62 -8.34
C THR A 295 30.39 14.45 -7.35
N TRP A 296 31.05 15.22 -6.49
CA TRP A 296 30.37 16.12 -5.55
C TRP A 296 29.44 17.14 -6.24
N PRO A 297 29.84 17.83 -7.32
CA PRO A 297 28.93 18.73 -8.04
C PRO A 297 27.72 18.02 -8.67
N GLU A 298 27.90 16.81 -9.19
CA GLU A 298 26.80 16.00 -9.71
C GLU A 298 25.85 15.57 -8.59
N MET A 299 26.39 15.13 -7.45
CA MET A 299 25.59 14.81 -6.26
C MET A 299 24.75 16.02 -5.82
N CYS A 300 25.34 17.21 -5.67
CA CYS A 300 24.61 18.42 -5.31
C CYS A 300 23.50 18.73 -6.32
N ARG A 301 23.79 18.63 -7.63
CA ARG A 301 22.80 18.88 -8.69
C ARG A 301 21.63 17.91 -8.62
N ILE A 302 21.90 16.61 -8.48
CA ILE A 302 20.87 15.56 -8.36
C ILE A 302 20.03 15.82 -7.11
N ALA A 303 20.67 16.02 -5.96
CA ALA A 303 19.98 16.24 -4.69
C ALA A 303 19.12 17.50 -4.70
N GLU A 304 19.61 18.59 -5.30
CA GLU A 304 18.90 19.87 -5.36
C GLU A 304 17.65 19.76 -6.25
N SER A 305 17.81 19.24 -7.47
CA SER A 305 16.68 19.04 -8.40
C SER A 305 15.66 18.05 -7.87
N MET A 306 16.10 16.95 -7.25
CA MET A 306 15.22 15.98 -6.57
C MET A 306 14.41 16.65 -5.43
N ALA A 307 15.08 17.41 -4.55
CA ALA A 307 14.42 18.09 -3.44
C ALA A 307 13.47 19.19 -3.93
N ARG A 308 13.83 19.92 -4.99
CA ARG A 308 12.98 20.94 -5.63
C ARG A 308 11.73 20.33 -6.26
N GLY A 309 11.86 19.18 -6.92
CA GLY A 309 10.72 18.43 -7.43
C GLY A 309 9.78 17.97 -6.30
N LEU A 310 10.33 17.48 -5.19
CA LEU A 310 9.51 17.00 -4.07
C LEU A 310 8.83 18.14 -3.34
N MET A 311 9.55 19.26 -3.16
CA MET A 311 9.00 20.53 -2.65
C MET A 311 7.83 20.99 -3.51
N HIS A 312 8.02 21.06 -4.84
CA HIS A 312 6.96 21.45 -5.77
C HIS A 312 5.74 20.51 -5.69
N LEU A 313 5.97 19.20 -5.54
CA LEU A 313 4.89 18.23 -5.37
C LEU A 313 4.09 18.48 -4.08
N HIS A 314 4.80 18.70 -2.97
CA HIS A 314 4.25 18.94 -1.63
C HIS A 314 3.60 20.32 -1.47
N GLU A 315 4.01 21.30 -2.26
CA GLU A 315 3.55 22.69 -2.16
C GLU A 315 2.11 22.86 -2.63
N GLU A 316 1.35 23.63 -1.87
CA GLU A 316 0.03 24.11 -2.24
C GLU A 316 0.15 25.46 -2.93
N ILE A 317 -0.23 25.55 -4.21
CA ILE A 317 -0.12 26.78 -5.00
C ILE A 317 -1.53 27.36 -5.23
N PRO A 318 -1.84 28.56 -4.69
CA PRO A 318 -3.12 29.22 -4.90
C PRO A 318 -3.42 29.46 -6.38
N ALA A 319 -4.70 29.42 -6.74
CA ALA A 319 -5.12 29.80 -8.09
C ALA A 319 -4.71 31.25 -8.40
N ASN A 320 -4.23 31.48 -9.62
CA ASN A 320 -3.98 32.81 -10.13
C ASN A 320 -4.93 33.10 -11.32
N LYS A 321 -4.74 34.23 -12.02
CA LYS A 321 -5.65 34.62 -13.13
C LYS A 321 -5.54 33.70 -14.36
N VAL A 322 -4.43 32.98 -14.51
CA VAL A 322 -4.06 32.18 -15.68
C VAL A 322 -4.15 30.69 -15.38
N ASP A 323 -3.72 30.28 -14.19
CA ASP A 323 -3.61 28.89 -13.77
C ASP A 323 -4.56 28.58 -12.62
N GLY A 324 -5.05 27.34 -12.63
CA GLY A 324 -5.89 26.80 -11.56
C GLY A 324 -5.13 26.59 -10.25
N TYR A 325 -5.87 26.25 -9.21
CA TYR A 325 -5.32 25.87 -7.91
C TYR A 325 -4.56 24.53 -7.99
N LYS A 326 -3.34 24.46 -7.44
CA LYS A 326 -2.59 23.22 -7.25
C LYS A 326 -2.68 22.77 -5.78
N PRO A 327 -3.29 21.62 -5.48
CA PRO A 327 -3.25 21.01 -4.15
C PRO A 327 -1.85 20.48 -3.80
N ALA A 328 -1.59 20.31 -2.50
CA ALA A 328 -0.47 19.51 -2.03
C ALA A 328 -0.67 18.04 -2.43
N VAL A 329 0.42 17.37 -2.81
CA VAL A 329 0.42 15.96 -3.20
C VAL A 329 1.49 15.22 -2.41
N ALA A 330 1.14 14.08 -1.81
CA ALA A 330 2.13 13.13 -1.28
C ALA A 330 2.39 12.03 -2.31
N HIS A 331 3.65 11.65 -2.48
CA HIS A 331 4.08 10.63 -3.44
C HIS A 331 3.77 9.21 -2.96
N ARG A 332 4.02 8.92 -1.68
CA ARG A 332 3.73 7.63 -0.98
C ARG A 332 4.52 6.41 -1.42
N ASP A 333 5.38 6.55 -2.42
CA ASP A 333 6.37 5.55 -2.85
C ASP A 333 7.65 6.23 -3.35
N PHE A 334 8.10 7.27 -2.65
CA PHE A 334 9.32 7.98 -3.00
C PHE A 334 10.53 7.06 -2.78
N LYS A 335 11.38 6.89 -3.80
CA LYS A 335 12.57 6.02 -3.78
C LYS A 335 13.45 6.29 -5.00
N SER A 336 14.70 5.85 -4.98
CA SER A 336 15.67 6.08 -6.07
C SER A 336 15.25 5.49 -7.43
N LYS A 337 14.39 4.46 -7.46
CA LYS A 337 13.79 3.95 -8.72
C LYS A 337 12.76 4.89 -9.35
N ASN A 338 12.16 5.77 -8.55
CA ASN A 338 11.12 6.72 -8.97
C ASN A 338 11.69 8.14 -9.16
N VAL A 339 13.01 8.29 -9.08
CA VAL A 339 13.74 9.51 -9.45
C VAL A 339 14.50 9.21 -10.73
N LEU A 340 14.24 9.93 -11.82
CA LEU A 340 14.90 9.74 -13.12
C LEU A 340 15.98 10.80 -13.33
N LEU A 341 17.07 10.44 -14.01
CA LEU A 341 18.15 11.37 -14.33
C LEU A 341 18.06 11.85 -15.78
N LYS A 342 18.05 13.17 -15.96
CA LYS A 342 18.17 13.83 -17.26
C LYS A 342 19.60 13.82 -17.77
N ALA A 343 19.78 14.20 -19.04
CA ALA A 343 21.10 14.21 -19.69
C ALA A 343 22.14 15.10 -18.97
N ASP A 344 21.70 16.19 -18.35
CA ASP A 344 22.49 17.19 -17.62
C ASP A 344 22.72 16.86 -16.14
N MET A 345 22.32 15.66 -15.70
CA MET A 345 22.37 15.19 -14.30
C MET A 345 21.38 15.88 -13.35
N ASN A 346 20.41 16.65 -13.85
CA ASN A 346 19.24 17.02 -13.05
C ASN A 346 18.31 15.82 -12.90
N ALA A 347 17.66 15.73 -11.75
CA ALA A 347 16.67 14.71 -11.43
C ALA A 347 15.25 15.19 -11.78
N CYS A 348 14.35 14.24 -12.03
CA CYS A 348 12.91 14.50 -12.01
C CYS A 348 12.16 13.35 -11.34
N ILE A 349 11.06 13.67 -10.65
CA ILE A 349 10.22 12.69 -9.94
C ILE A 349 9.22 12.04 -10.90
N ALA A 350 9.07 10.73 -10.79
CA ALA A 350 8.22 9.90 -11.63
C ALA A 350 7.38 8.90 -10.81
N ASP A 351 6.39 8.27 -11.45
CA ASP A 351 5.51 7.24 -10.89
C ASP A 351 4.58 7.71 -9.76
N PHE A 352 3.51 8.42 -10.16
CA PHE A 352 2.48 8.91 -9.23
C PHE A 352 1.32 7.92 -9.03
N GLY A 353 1.51 6.63 -9.33
CA GLY A 353 0.43 5.62 -9.26
C GLY A 353 -0.12 5.33 -7.86
N LEU A 354 0.56 5.82 -6.81
CA LEU A 354 0.15 5.74 -5.40
C LEU A 354 -0.07 7.10 -4.74
N ALA A 355 0.15 8.18 -5.49
CA ALA A 355 0.13 9.52 -4.94
C ALA A 355 -1.27 9.89 -4.42
N LEU A 356 -1.30 10.79 -3.44
CA LEU A 356 -2.52 11.25 -2.80
C LEU A 356 -2.63 12.76 -2.89
N ILE A 357 -3.78 13.24 -3.35
CA ILE A 357 -4.11 14.67 -3.47
C ILE A 357 -4.79 15.13 -2.19
N PHE A 358 -4.32 16.24 -1.62
CA PHE A 358 -4.95 16.87 -0.47
C PHE A 358 -5.73 18.11 -0.91
N HIS A 359 -7.05 18.01 -0.87
CA HIS A 359 -7.92 19.16 -1.14
C HIS A 359 -8.21 19.94 0.15
N PRO A 360 -8.20 21.28 0.12
CA PRO A 360 -8.55 22.11 1.26
C PRO A 360 -9.92 21.75 1.81
N GLY A 361 -10.00 21.56 3.13
CA GLY A 361 -11.25 21.29 3.83
C GLY A 361 -11.89 19.92 3.56
N LYS A 362 -11.21 19.02 2.83
CA LYS A 362 -11.67 17.63 2.65
C LYS A 362 -10.80 16.69 3.49
N PRO A 363 -11.40 15.72 4.20
CA PRO A 363 -10.62 14.68 4.86
C PRO A 363 -9.90 13.83 3.81
N CYS A 364 -8.74 13.28 4.20
CA CYS A 364 -8.11 12.19 3.46
C CYS A 364 -9.10 11.03 3.52
N GLY A 365 -9.73 10.67 2.40
CA GLY A 365 -10.73 9.59 2.37
C GLY A 365 -10.16 8.22 2.78
N ASP A 366 -10.95 7.16 2.58
CA ASP A 366 -10.55 5.77 2.88
C ASP A 366 -9.29 5.39 2.09
N THR A 367 -8.13 5.57 2.70
CA THR A 367 -6.82 5.29 2.11
C THR A 367 -6.11 4.27 2.98
N HIS A 368 -5.51 3.26 2.37
CA HIS A 368 -4.69 2.30 3.12
C HIS A 368 -3.34 2.93 3.43
N GLY A 369 -3.00 3.07 4.71
CA GLY A 369 -1.74 3.68 5.16
C GLY A 369 -0.48 2.92 4.74
N GLN A 370 -0.55 1.58 4.72
CA GLN A 370 0.57 0.67 4.43
C GLN A 370 0.71 0.38 2.93
N VAL A 371 1.00 1.40 2.13
CA VAL A 371 1.38 1.26 0.71
C VAL A 371 2.78 1.78 0.47
N GLY A 372 3.37 1.37 -0.66
CA GLY A 372 4.73 1.76 -1.05
C GLY A 372 5.71 0.61 -0.90
N THR A 373 6.99 0.90 -1.07
CA THR A 373 8.06 -0.08 -1.00
C THR A 373 8.54 -0.23 0.44
N ARG A 374 8.40 -1.43 1.04
CA ARG A 374 8.63 -1.70 2.48
C ARG A 374 9.91 -1.09 3.05
N ARG A 375 11.02 -1.22 2.33
CA ARG A 375 12.34 -0.69 2.71
C ARG A 375 12.37 0.84 2.94
N TYR A 376 11.49 1.58 2.28
CA TYR A 376 11.39 3.03 2.35
C TYR A 376 10.24 3.50 3.24
N MET A 377 9.50 2.58 3.87
CA MET A 377 8.39 2.92 4.75
C MET A 377 8.93 3.53 6.05
N ALA A 378 8.36 4.67 6.44
CA ALA A 378 8.65 5.30 7.72
C ALA A 378 8.17 4.44 8.91
N PRO A 379 8.73 4.61 10.12
CA PRO A 379 8.35 3.82 11.30
C PRO A 379 6.84 3.73 11.54
N GLU A 380 6.14 4.87 11.49
CA GLU A 380 4.69 4.96 11.70
C GLU A 380 3.87 4.23 10.63
N VAL A 381 4.43 4.08 9.42
CA VAL A 381 3.83 3.28 8.34
C VAL A 381 4.00 1.80 8.64
N LEU A 382 5.19 1.39 9.06
CA LEU A 382 5.49 0.01 9.42
C LEU A 382 4.64 -0.46 10.60
N GLU A 383 4.39 0.39 11.59
CA GLU A 383 3.50 0.10 12.72
C GLU A 383 2.00 0.14 12.35
N GLY A 384 1.65 0.70 11.19
CA GLY A 384 0.26 0.90 10.79
C GLY A 384 -0.47 1.98 11.59
N ALA A 385 0.27 2.83 12.30
CA ALA A 385 -0.23 3.86 13.21
C ALA A 385 -0.11 5.27 12.60
N ILE A 386 -0.57 5.43 11.36
CA ILE A 386 -0.46 6.70 10.62
C ILE A 386 -1.68 7.58 10.91
N ASN A 387 -1.43 8.86 11.23
CA ASN A 387 -2.47 9.88 11.19
C ASN A 387 -2.80 10.26 9.74
N PHE A 388 -4.07 10.18 9.35
CA PHE A 388 -4.53 10.50 7.99
C PHE A 388 -4.65 12.01 7.75
N THR A 389 -3.55 12.73 7.93
CA THR A 389 -3.42 14.17 7.67
C THR A 389 -2.44 14.43 6.54
N ARG A 390 -2.59 15.57 5.86
CA ARG A 390 -1.64 16.02 4.82
C ARG A 390 -0.21 15.92 5.32
N ASP A 391 0.09 16.58 6.44
CA ASP A 391 1.47 16.74 6.93
C ASP A 391 2.08 15.40 7.33
N SER A 392 1.29 14.44 7.84
CA SER A 392 1.76 13.08 8.11
C SER A 392 2.24 12.38 6.84
N PHE A 393 1.49 12.46 5.73
CA PHE A 393 1.93 11.87 4.46
C PHE A 393 3.14 12.58 3.84
N LEU A 394 3.25 13.90 3.98
CA LEU A 394 4.43 14.63 3.53
C LEU A 394 5.68 14.19 4.32
N ARG A 395 5.56 14.02 5.65
CA ARG A 395 6.63 13.53 6.53
C ARG A 395 7.06 12.09 6.20
N ILE A 396 6.16 11.25 5.69
CA ILE A 396 6.49 9.90 5.19
C ILE A 396 7.39 9.99 3.94
N ASP A 397 7.06 10.86 2.99
CA ASP A 397 7.92 11.07 1.81
C ASP A 397 9.30 11.60 2.21
N MET A 398 9.38 12.44 3.24
CA MET A 398 10.64 13.01 3.72
C MET A 398 11.55 11.97 4.40
N TYR A 399 10.98 10.99 5.11
CA TYR A 399 11.73 9.83 5.60
C TYR A 399 12.39 9.09 4.42
N ALA A 400 11.61 8.80 3.39
CA ALA A 400 12.13 8.13 2.20
C ALA A 400 13.15 8.99 1.44
N CYS A 401 12.98 10.31 1.41
CA CYS A 401 13.94 11.25 0.85
C CYS A 401 15.32 11.16 1.53
N GLY A 402 15.35 11.05 2.87
CA GLY A 402 16.58 10.82 3.63
C GLY A 402 17.33 9.55 3.20
N LEU A 403 16.60 8.46 2.94
CA LEU A 403 17.17 7.22 2.44
C LEU A 403 17.74 7.36 1.01
N VAL A 404 17.06 8.10 0.12
CA VAL A 404 17.56 8.34 -1.24
C VAL A 404 18.80 9.26 -1.24
N LEU A 405 18.86 10.24 -0.34
CA LEU A 405 20.06 11.04 -0.12
C LEU A 405 21.24 10.17 0.35
N TRP A 406 20.99 9.15 1.18
CA TRP A 406 22.01 8.20 1.61
C TRP A 406 22.52 7.35 0.45
N GLU A 407 21.63 6.85 -0.41
CA GLU A 407 22.03 6.12 -1.61
C GLU A 407 22.96 6.97 -2.49
N LEU A 408 22.64 8.26 -2.65
CA LEU A 408 23.45 9.19 -3.42
C LEU A 408 24.81 9.47 -2.76
N ALA A 409 24.83 9.73 -1.45
CA ALA A 409 26.05 9.97 -0.67
C ALA A 409 26.99 8.76 -0.72
N SER A 410 26.46 7.54 -0.63
CA SER A 410 27.23 6.29 -0.66
C SER A 410 28.03 6.06 -1.93
N ARG A 411 27.67 6.77 -3.01
CA ARG A 411 28.29 6.67 -4.34
C ARG A 411 29.00 7.96 -4.74
N CYS A 412 29.21 8.89 -3.81
CA CYS A 412 29.89 10.14 -4.07
C CYS A 412 31.40 10.02 -3.95
N THR A 413 32.16 10.50 -4.94
CA THR A 413 33.62 10.36 -4.98
C THR A 413 34.39 11.30 -4.05
N VAL A 414 33.71 12.20 -3.34
CA VAL A 414 34.36 13.18 -2.43
C VAL A 414 34.64 12.59 -1.05
N GLN A 415 34.08 11.42 -0.74
CA GLN A 415 34.41 10.69 0.48
C GLN A 415 35.87 10.21 0.45
N ASP A 416 36.51 10.19 1.61
CA ASP A 416 37.84 9.60 1.75
C ASP A 416 37.76 8.07 1.65
N GLY A 417 38.57 7.48 0.76
CA GLY A 417 38.72 6.04 0.60
C GLY A 417 37.99 5.46 -0.61
N PRO A 418 38.03 4.13 -0.79
CA PRO A 418 37.38 3.48 -1.92
C PRO A 418 35.85 3.57 -1.84
N ILE A 419 35.20 3.78 -2.98
CA ILE A 419 33.73 3.75 -3.08
C ILE A 419 33.30 2.30 -3.25
N GLY A 420 32.58 1.77 -2.27
CA GLY A 420 32.03 0.40 -2.31
C GLY A 420 30.91 0.25 -3.34
N GLU A 421 30.52 -0.98 -3.66
CA GLU A 421 29.39 -1.26 -4.56
C GLU A 421 28.08 -0.62 -4.05
N TYR A 422 27.18 -0.30 -4.98
CA TYR A 422 25.86 0.21 -4.62
C TYR A 422 25.07 -0.81 -3.80
N ARG A 423 24.44 -0.33 -2.73
CA ARG A 423 23.52 -1.09 -1.88
C ARG A 423 22.23 -0.31 -1.70
N LEU A 424 21.12 -1.03 -1.59
CA LEU A 424 19.85 -0.45 -1.18
C LEU A 424 19.89 -0.06 0.31
N PRO A 425 19.08 0.92 0.75
CA PRO A 425 18.96 1.24 2.17
C PRO A 425 18.57 0.01 2.99
N PHE A 426 19.19 -0.26 4.12
CA PHE A 426 18.93 -1.47 4.92
C PHE A 426 19.29 -2.82 4.23
N GLU A 427 20.02 -2.84 3.11
CA GLU A 427 20.37 -4.10 2.45
C GLU A 427 21.26 -4.99 3.32
N ASP A 428 22.13 -4.39 4.13
CA ASP A 428 23.06 -5.11 4.99
C ASP A 428 22.38 -5.68 6.25
N GLU A 429 21.34 -5.00 6.71
CA GLU A 429 20.60 -5.29 7.92
C GLU A 429 19.50 -6.33 7.66
N VAL A 430 18.78 -6.23 6.54
CA VAL A 430 17.59 -7.06 6.25
C VAL A 430 17.63 -7.77 4.89
N GLY A 431 18.75 -7.72 4.16
CA GLY A 431 18.90 -8.34 2.85
C GLY A 431 18.10 -7.63 1.75
N LEU A 432 17.98 -8.24 0.55
CA LEU A 432 17.37 -7.62 -0.63
C LEU A 432 15.83 -7.56 -0.62
N HIS A 433 15.17 -8.55 -0.01
CA HIS A 433 13.72 -8.74 -0.06
C HIS A 433 13.08 -8.84 1.34
N PRO A 434 13.13 -7.76 2.14
CA PRO A 434 12.63 -7.81 3.50
C PRO A 434 11.12 -8.00 3.56
N THR A 435 10.70 -8.77 4.56
CA THR A 435 9.31 -8.85 4.99
C THR A 435 8.90 -7.57 5.74
N LEU A 436 7.62 -7.45 6.10
CA LEU A 436 7.18 -6.34 6.94
C LEU A 436 7.79 -6.45 8.34
N GLU A 437 7.88 -7.67 8.88
CA GLU A 437 8.43 -7.96 10.20
C GLU A 437 9.92 -7.62 10.29
N ASP A 438 10.71 -7.95 9.26
CA ASP A 438 12.15 -7.59 9.21
C ASP A 438 12.35 -6.07 9.29
N MET A 439 11.52 -5.32 8.55
CA MET A 439 11.57 -3.86 8.57
C MET A 439 11.10 -3.29 9.91
N GLN A 440 10.06 -3.84 10.53
CA GLN A 440 9.60 -3.42 11.86
C GLN A 440 10.70 -3.65 12.91
N GLU A 441 11.33 -4.83 12.90
CA GLU A 441 12.40 -5.16 13.84
C GLU A 441 13.59 -4.19 13.70
N SER A 442 14.07 -3.94 12.47
CA SER A 442 15.21 -3.05 12.24
C SER A 442 14.85 -1.57 12.48
N VAL A 443 13.82 -1.05 11.82
CA VAL A 443 13.52 0.40 11.77
C VAL A 443 12.75 0.90 12.98
N VAL A 444 11.84 0.10 13.52
CA VAL A 444 10.95 0.49 14.63
C VAL A 444 11.54 0.07 15.97
N HIS A 445 11.82 -1.23 16.14
CA HIS A 445 12.24 -1.77 17.44
C HIS A 445 13.70 -1.45 17.77
N LYS A 446 14.62 -1.68 16.83
CA LYS A 446 16.05 -1.36 17.02
C LYS A 446 16.40 0.08 16.69
N LYS A 447 15.50 0.80 16.01
CA LYS A 447 15.71 2.18 15.51
C LYS A 447 16.97 2.30 14.64
N GLU A 448 17.30 1.26 13.91
CA GLU A 448 18.43 1.24 12.99
C GLU A 448 18.17 2.16 11.78
N ARG A 449 19.25 2.68 11.22
CA ARG A 449 19.29 3.47 9.99
C ARG A 449 20.51 3.03 9.17
N PRO A 450 20.53 3.26 7.85
CA PRO A 450 21.68 2.92 7.03
C PRO A 450 22.96 3.59 7.55
N LEU A 451 24.05 2.82 7.60
CA LEU A 451 25.33 3.28 8.16
C LEU A 451 25.85 4.54 7.45
N ILE A 452 26.11 5.60 8.22
CA ILE A 452 26.88 6.77 7.78
C ILE A 452 28.33 6.56 8.18
N LEU A 453 29.24 6.49 7.19
CA LEU A 453 30.67 6.31 7.45
C LEU A 453 31.27 7.58 8.07
N GLU A 454 32.16 7.42 9.05
CA GLU A 454 32.88 8.54 9.66
C GLU A 454 33.68 9.36 8.64
N THR A 455 34.15 8.72 7.56
CA THR A 455 34.84 9.40 6.45
C THR A 455 33.97 10.40 5.71
N TRP A 456 32.64 10.20 5.66
CA TRP A 456 31.72 11.17 5.02
C TRP A 456 31.67 12.48 5.80
N ARG A 457 31.72 12.41 7.13
CA ARG A 457 31.67 13.57 8.03
C ARG A 457 32.92 14.46 7.97
N LYS A 458 34.01 14.00 7.36
CA LYS A 458 35.25 14.79 7.19
C LYS A 458 35.13 15.89 6.14
N HIS A 459 34.34 15.67 5.10
CA HIS A 459 34.09 16.69 4.08
C HIS A 459 32.93 17.60 4.54
N PRO A 460 33.11 18.92 4.64
CA PRO A 460 32.10 19.82 5.22
C PRO A 460 30.77 19.79 4.46
N GLY A 461 30.80 19.61 3.15
CA GLY A 461 29.59 19.46 2.35
C GLY A 461 28.86 18.14 2.62
N LEU A 462 29.60 17.02 2.75
CA LEU A 462 28.99 15.72 3.04
C LEU A 462 28.49 15.66 4.48
N LEU A 463 29.17 16.31 5.42
CA LEU A 463 28.69 16.47 6.79
C LEU A 463 27.30 17.12 6.81
N SER A 464 27.11 18.23 6.08
CA SER A 464 25.80 18.87 5.97
C SER A 464 24.73 17.96 5.36
N ILE A 465 25.10 17.10 4.40
CA ILE A 465 24.19 16.08 3.87
C ILE A 465 23.90 15.00 4.92
N CYS A 466 24.88 14.56 5.71
CA CYS A 466 24.69 13.62 6.81
C CYS A 466 23.68 14.13 7.83
N ASP A 467 23.85 15.36 8.30
CA ASP A 467 22.93 15.96 9.26
C ASP A 467 21.52 16.10 8.64
N THR A 468 21.44 16.45 7.36
CA THR A 468 20.15 16.51 6.63
C THR A 468 19.49 15.15 6.51
N MET A 469 20.23 14.07 6.24
CA MET A 469 19.69 12.70 6.21
C MET A 469 19.17 12.28 7.58
N GLU A 470 19.92 12.59 8.63
CA GLU A 470 19.56 12.26 10.02
C GLU A 470 18.26 12.91 10.47
N GLU A 471 18.08 14.19 10.13
CA GLU A 471 16.84 14.89 10.40
C GLU A 471 15.69 14.42 9.48
N CYS A 472 15.97 14.02 8.23
CA CYS A 472 14.92 13.50 7.34
C CYS A 472 14.36 12.15 7.80
N TRP A 473 15.22 11.24 8.27
CA TRP A 473 14.80 9.90 8.69
C TRP A 473 14.57 9.76 10.19
N ASP A 474 14.36 10.88 10.90
CA ASP A 474 14.07 10.87 12.33
C ASP A 474 12.89 9.93 12.63
N HIS A 475 12.99 9.24 13.75
CA HIS A 475 11.93 8.34 14.21
C HIS A 475 10.66 9.14 14.53
N ASP A 476 10.79 10.32 15.11
CA ASP A 476 9.68 11.26 15.27
C ASP A 476 9.36 11.94 13.94
N ALA A 477 8.16 11.70 13.43
CA ALA A 477 7.70 12.30 12.18
C ALA A 477 7.65 13.84 12.25
N GLU A 478 7.42 14.42 13.42
CA GLU A 478 7.30 15.88 13.58
C GLU A 478 8.65 16.61 13.53
N ALA A 479 9.73 15.90 13.88
CA ALA A 479 11.10 16.40 13.82
C ALA A 479 11.66 16.44 12.39
N ARG A 480 10.99 15.80 11.43
CA ARG A 480 11.49 15.67 10.06
C ARG A 480 11.46 17.00 9.31
N LEU A 481 12.53 17.24 8.55
CA LEU A 481 12.62 18.38 7.65
C LEU A 481 11.52 18.35 6.58
N SER A 482 11.03 19.52 6.17
CA SER A 482 10.23 19.66 4.97
C SER A 482 11.09 19.56 3.70
N ALA A 483 10.46 19.27 2.57
CA ALA A 483 11.15 19.27 1.27
C ALA A 483 11.78 20.64 0.94
N SER A 484 11.14 21.74 1.31
CA SER A 484 11.70 23.09 1.14
C SER A 484 12.96 23.32 1.98
N CYS A 485 12.99 22.83 3.22
CA CYS A 485 14.19 22.89 4.07
C CYS A 485 15.36 22.10 3.47
N VAL A 486 15.10 20.89 2.97
CA VAL A 486 16.12 20.07 2.31
C VAL A 486 16.63 20.76 1.04
N MET A 487 15.73 21.28 0.20
CA MET A 487 16.08 22.00 -1.02
C MET A 487 17.01 23.18 -0.73
N GLU A 488 16.68 24.01 0.26
CA GLU A 488 17.50 25.18 0.61
C GLU A 488 18.88 24.80 1.16
N ARG A 489 18.97 23.74 1.97
CA ARG A 489 20.25 23.21 2.47
C ARG A 489 21.14 22.77 1.31
N VAL A 490 20.60 21.97 0.38
CA VAL A 490 21.38 21.48 -0.76
C VAL A 490 21.72 22.60 -1.74
N ALA A 491 20.80 23.52 -2.03
CA ALA A 491 21.05 24.67 -2.90
C ALA A 491 22.17 25.57 -2.36
N THR A 492 22.28 25.70 -1.02
CA THR A 492 23.39 26.41 -0.39
C THR A 492 24.74 25.74 -0.68
N LEU A 493 24.80 24.40 -0.61
CA LEU A 493 26.00 23.63 -0.97
C LEU A 493 26.36 23.81 -2.46
N SER A 494 25.36 23.78 -3.35
CA SER A 494 25.55 24.04 -4.79
C SER A 494 26.13 25.43 -5.06
N ARG A 495 25.65 26.47 -4.37
CA ARG A 495 26.14 27.86 -4.52
C ARG A 495 27.60 28.01 -4.08
N THR A 496 28.00 27.35 -2.99
CA THR A 496 29.40 27.37 -2.52
C THR A 496 30.36 26.77 -3.56
N LEU A 497 29.93 25.78 -4.34
CA LEU A 497 30.74 25.21 -5.42
C LEU A 497 31.01 26.20 -6.56
N VAL A 498 29.99 26.98 -6.93
CA VAL A 498 30.12 27.99 -7.98
C VAL A 498 31.07 29.10 -7.55
N LEU A 499 30.99 29.55 -6.30
CA LEU A 499 31.87 30.60 -5.76
C LEU A 499 33.34 30.15 -5.71
N ASN A 500 33.61 28.92 -5.28
CA ASN A 500 34.98 28.38 -5.24
C ASN A 500 35.56 28.20 -6.65
N SER A 501 34.75 27.77 -7.62
CA SER A 501 35.15 27.65 -9.03
C SER A 501 35.43 29.02 -9.67
N SER A 502 34.61 30.03 -9.36
CA SER A 502 34.76 31.39 -9.88
C SER A 502 35.98 32.12 -9.29
N THR A 503 36.35 31.80 -8.05
CA THR A 503 37.53 32.36 -7.38
C THR A 503 38.82 31.78 -7.98
N LEU A 504 38.83 30.49 -8.33
CA LEU A 504 39.97 29.87 -9.03
C LEU A 504 40.21 30.48 -10.42
N ILE A 505 39.14 30.78 -11.18
CA ILE A 505 39.26 31.43 -12.50
C ILE A 505 39.83 32.86 -12.41
N ARG A 506 39.67 33.54 -11.26
CA ARG A 506 40.15 34.92 -11.07
C ARG A 506 41.63 35.01 -10.67
N VAL A 507 42.22 33.93 -10.18
CA VAL A 507 43.63 33.90 -9.71
C VAL A 507 44.62 33.59 -10.84
N ASP A 508 44.17 33.00 -11.96
CA ASP A 508 45.06 32.65 -13.09
C ASP A 508 45.34 33.81 -14.07
N ASN A 509 44.76 35.00 -13.88
CA ASN A 509 44.95 36.15 -14.78
C ASN A 509 45.83 37.29 -14.22
N THR A 510 46.57 37.06 -13.13
CA THR A 510 47.56 38.03 -12.63
C THR A 510 48.91 37.37 -12.36
N ASN A 511 49.57 36.89 -13.41
CA ASN A 511 51.01 36.63 -13.42
C ASN A 511 51.59 36.99 -14.78
N GLU A 512 51.37 38.24 -15.21
CA GLU A 512 52.28 38.88 -16.17
C GLU A 512 53.34 39.66 -15.41
N SER A 513 54.58 39.25 -15.67
CA SER A 513 55.85 39.78 -15.21
C SER A 513 55.96 41.30 -15.25
N ILE A 514 56.22 41.92 -14.09
CA ILE A 514 56.89 43.22 -14.03
C ILE A 514 58.35 42.98 -13.67
N SER A 515 59.17 42.98 -14.72
CA SER A 515 60.63 43.08 -14.67
C SER A 515 61.02 44.37 -13.97
N THR A 516 61.81 44.24 -12.92
CA THR A 516 62.57 45.31 -12.28
C THR A 516 63.43 46.06 -13.30
N LYS A 517 63.27 47.38 -13.38
CA LYS A 517 64.29 48.30 -13.89
C LYS A 517 64.46 49.44 -12.90
N GLU A 518 65.58 49.39 -12.18
CA GLU A 518 66.26 50.57 -11.67
C GLU A 518 66.67 51.47 -12.84
N SER A 519 66.52 52.80 -12.67
CA SER A 519 67.56 53.80 -12.92
C SER A 519 66.95 55.22 -12.99
N SER A 520 67.34 56.05 -12.03
CA SER A 520 67.88 57.41 -12.19
C SER A 520 67.16 58.40 -13.13
N MET A 521 66.43 59.37 -12.57
CA MET A 521 66.80 60.80 -12.43
C MET A 521 65.64 61.62 -11.90
#